data_AF-A0A3A0C0Z2-F1
#
_entry.id   AF-A0A3A0C0Z2-F1
#
_cell.length_a   1.000
_cell.length_b   1.000
_cell.length_c   1.000
_cell.angle_alpha   90.00
_cell.angle_beta   90.00
_cell.angle_gamma   90.00
#
_symmetry.space_group_name_H-M   'P 1'
#
loop_
_entity.id
_entity.type
_entity.pdbx_description
1 polymer ?
#
loop_
_entity_poly.entity_id
_entity_poly.type
_entity_poly.pdbx_seq_one_letter_code
_entity_poly.pdbx_strand_id
1 'polypeptide(L)'
;QTHTWYFAGGEFRGGTTSSDRGFWAPYMGAGIFKSTDNGETWQLLPSTKDSDPTVFNSAFDYVHRLAISPTTGTVFVANNASGIYRSTDGGNSFPLVLGGVAQHAWSDVAFGSNGVVVATLSHQTQGAAQQTNLPGVYKSHDDGVTWMNITPATFPNTHHRSLLAVAPSNPNIVYVLTFTGQTLSDGREDMRFHKINSATGASEDRSSNLPRYSGAPELGAAIHAWFNFCMVLAVKPDDENFVIAGGTTLFRSRNGFASPPRGARNETHIGGYANPNNGGVYANHYVDQQNLAFHPTRPNQLWSANDGGVFVTRNVTGTPVAWENKNRGYISSQFYAVAISARADDEQIIGGAQERRMTAFSTHCRQKLPWARQRRTYKISSVATARIAILANALLTLLSILARCCGTTIPRLIAPASAVPFSSACRRSTARKAGASFTNTRSIPRMSA
;
A
#
# COMPACT_ATOMS: atom_id res chain seq x y z
N GLN A 1 -22.30 -21.72 10.01
CA GLN A 1 -21.02 -20.98 9.84
C GLN A 1 -19.94 -21.90 10.35
N THR A 2 -18.87 -22.12 9.60
CA THR A 2 -17.72 -22.87 10.10
C THR A 2 -16.98 -21.98 11.10
N HIS A 3 -16.67 -22.50 12.28
CA HIS A 3 -15.87 -21.80 13.31
C HIS A 3 -14.37 -21.77 12.97
N THR A 4 -14.01 -22.24 11.78
CA THR A 4 -12.63 -22.38 11.32
C THR A 4 -12.16 -21.15 10.56
N TRP A 5 -11.04 -20.60 10.97
CA TRP A 5 -10.40 -19.45 10.33
C TRP A 5 -8.92 -19.75 10.07
N TYR A 6 -8.37 -19.13 9.04
CA TYR A 6 -6.95 -19.20 8.70
C TYR A 6 -6.41 -17.79 8.53
N PHE A 7 -5.21 -17.52 9.05
CA PHE A 7 -4.44 -16.32 8.72
C PHE A 7 -2.99 -16.68 8.46
N ALA A 8 -2.31 -15.86 7.67
CA ALA A 8 -0.89 -15.95 7.42
C ALA A 8 -0.32 -14.55 7.22
N GLY A 9 0.99 -14.42 7.33
CA GLY A 9 1.73 -13.22 6.97
C GLY A 9 2.72 -13.49 5.85
N GLY A 10 3.52 -12.48 5.53
CA GLY A 10 4.52 -12.55 4.49
C GLY A 10 4.27 -11.53 3.39
N GLU A 11 5.32 -10.79 3.04
CA GLU A 11 5.32 -9.79 1.99
C GLU A 11 6.60 -9.95 1.17
N PHE A 12 6.44 -10.45 -0.06
CA PHE A 12 7.56 -10.71 -0.96
C PHE A 12 8.32 -9.44 -1.36
N ARG A 13 7.63 -8.31 -1.41
CA ARG A 13 8.20 -7.01 -1.74
C ARG A 13 7.31 -5.95 -1.12
N GLY A 14 7.89 -5.07 -0.28
CA GLY A 14 7.17 -3.89 0.17
C GLY A 14 7.19 -3.54 1.66
N GLY A 15 7.90 -4.30 2.50
CA GLY A 15 7.92 -4.05 3.93
C GLY A 15 8.52 -2.69 4.27
N THR A 16 7.70 -1.74 4.71
CA THR A 16 8.14 -0.42 5.22
C THR A 16 8.65 -0.48 6.65
N THR A 17 8.49 -1.63 7.34
CA THR A 17 8.78 -1.80 8.77
C THR A 17 10.25 -2.05 9.09
N SER A 18 11.10 -2.30 8.09
CA SER A 18 12.54 -2.48 8.28
C SER A 18 13.29 -1.24 7.81
N SER A 19 13.37 -0.23 8.68
CA SER A 19 14.18 0.97 8.43
C SER A 19 15.66 0.66 8.18
N ASP A 20 16.12 -0.55 8.53
CA ASP A 20 17.45 -1.08 8.31
C ASP A 20 17.61 -1.87 6.98
N ARG A 21 16.53 -2.39 6.39
CA ARG A 21 16.57 -3.21 5.15
C ARG A 21 16.06 -2.49 3.90
N GLY A 22 15.57 -1.25 4.05
CA GLY A 22 15.19 -0.37 2.94
C GLY A 22 13.75 -0.56 2.43
N PHE A 23 13.29 0.38 1.59
CA PHE A 23 11.89 0.55 1.13
C PHE A 23 11.29 -0.66 0.38
N TRP A 24 12.11 -1.62 -0.03
CA TRP A 24 11.71 -2.79 -0.82
C TRP A 24 11.97 -4.12 -0.09
N ALA A 25 12.25 -4.07 1.20
CA ALA A 25 12.61 -5.25 1.96
C ALA A 25 11.45 -6.27 1.96
N PRO A 26 11.74 -7.55 1.71
CA PRO A 26 10.77 -8.60 1.97
C PRO A 26 10.56 -8.76 3.49
N TYR A 27 9.34 -9.13 3.87
CA TYR A 27 9.00 -9.55 5.22
C TYR A 27 8.52 -11.00 5.17
N MET A 28 9.13 -11.90 5.92
CA MET A 28 8.77 -13.33 5.88
C MET A 28 7.75 -13.64 6.97
N GLY A 29 6.72 -14.41 6.62
CA GLY A 29 5.70 -14.89 7.54
C GLY A 29 6.16 -16.12 8.31
N ALA A 30 5.59 -16.36 9.49
CA ALA A 30 5.92 -17.52 10.32
C ALA A 30 5.19 -18.82 9.94
N GLY A 31 4.47 -18.83 8.80
CA GLY A 31 3.56 -19.89 8.39
C GLY A 31 2.07 -19.54 8.54
N ILE A 32 1.21 -20.56 8.51
CA ILE A 32 -0.25 -20.43 8.53
C ILE A 32 -0.79 -20.78 9.92
N PHE A 33 -1.56 -19.86 10.49
CA PHE A 33 -2.29 -20.06 11.74
C PHE A 33 -3.73 -20.45 11.47
N LYS A 34 -4.26 -21.32 12.33
CA LYS A 34 -5.64 -21.80 12.30
C LYS A 34 -6.33 -21.52 13.63
N SER A 35 -7.57 -21.06 13.56
CA SER A 35 -8.50 -20.99 14.68
C SER A 35 -9.65 -21.94 14.42
N THR A 36 -10.24 -22.48 15.48
CA THR A 36 -11.47 -23.30 15.44
C THR A 36 -12.57 -22.76 16.36
N ASP A 37 -12.38 -21.54 16.87
CA ASP A 37 -13.19 -20.87 17.87
C ASP A 37 -13.50 -19.42 17.45
N ASN A 38 -13.79 -19.20 16.17
CA ASN A 38 -14.11 -17.87 15.61
C ASN A 38 -13.01 -16.80 15.74
N GLY A 39 -11.76 -17.22 15.77
CA GLY A 39 -10.61 -16.34 15.86
C GLY A 39 -10.29 -15.87 17.28
N GLU A 40 -10.86 -16.51 18.31
CA GLU A 40 -10.52 -16.25 19.72
C GLU A 40 -9.13 -16.77 20.06
N THR A 41 -8.79 -17.99 19.63
CA THR A 41 -7.45 -18.57 19.77
C THR A 41 -6.90 -19.08 18.45
N TRP A 42 -5.58 -19.04 18.31
CA TRP A 42 -4.88 -19.35 17.08
C TRP A 42 -3.70 -20.29 17.34
N GLN A 43 -3.57 -21.30 16.49
CA GLN A 43 -2.49 -22.27 16.53
C GLN A 43 -1.75 -22.28 15.20
N LEU A 44 -0.43 -22.22 15.25
CA LEU A 44 0.41 -22.38 14.06
C LEU A 44 0.29 -23.82 13.54
N LEU A 45 0.01 -23.99 12.25
CA LEU A 45 -0.05 -25.31 11.62
C LEU A 45 1.36 -25.89 11.52
N PRO A 46 1.65 -27.06 12.13
CA PRO A 46 3.00 -27.63 12.13
C PRO A 46 3.58 -27.87 10.73
N SER A 47 2.72 -28.19 9.76
CA SER A 47 3.08 -28.43 8.35
C SER A 47 3.58 -27.19 7.60
N THR A 48 3.38 -26.00 8.16
CA THR A 48 3.72 -24.70 7.53
C THR A 48 4.69 -23.89 8.36
N LYS A 49 5.08 -24.41 9.53
CA LYS A 49 5.93 -23.72 10.49
C LYS A 49 7.28 -23.41 9.86
N ASP A 50 7.63 -22.14 9.87
CA ASP A 50 9.00 -21.70 9.68
C ASP A 50 9.69 -21.55 11.05
N SER A 51 10.90 -22.11 11.17
CA SER A 51 11.73 -22.01 12.38
C SER A 51 12.58 -20.74 12.44
N ASP A 52 12.78 -20.05 11.32
CA ASP A 52 13.59 -18.83 11.24
C ASP A 52 13.03 -17.84 10.19
N PRO A 53 12.13 -16.92 10.59
CA PRO A 53 11.50 -15.93 9.71
C PRO A 53 12.46 -14.80 9.29
N THR A 54 13.77 -14.98 9.46
CA THR A 54 14.80 -14.05 8.99
C THR A 54 15.50 -14.51 7.71
N VAL A 55 15.32 -15.77 7.31
CA VAL A 55 15.94 -16.37 6.13
C VAL A 55 14.89 -17.07 5.27
N PHE A 56 15.00 -16.91 3.95
CA PHE A 56 14.06 -17.54 3.02
C PHE A 56 14.34 -19.05 2.97
N ASN A 57 13.55 -19.82 3.72
CA ASN A 57 13.78 -21.25 3.92
C ASN A 57 12.49 -22.07 3.77
N SER A 58 11.34 -21.40 3.75
CA SER A 58 10.04 -22.06 3.71
C SER A 58 9.27 -21.57 2.49
N ALA A 59 8.48 -22.47 1.92
CA ALA A 59 7.50 -22.06 0.93
C ALA A 59 6.60 -20.98 1.53
N PHE A 60 6.18 -21.10 2.79
CA PHE A 60 5.16 -20.26 3.44
C PHE A 60 5.66 -18.91 3.97
N ASP A 61 6.86 -18.48 3.56
CA ASP A 61 7.42 -17.16 3.94
C ASP A 61 6.63 -16.01 3.31
N TYR A 62 6.01 -16.21 2.15
CA TYR A 62 5.36 -15.14 1.38
C TYR A 62 3.93 -15.50 0.97
N VAL A 63 3.13 -15.98 1.92
CA VAL A 63 1.72 -16.31 1.69
C VAL A 63 0.97 -15.04 1.28
N HIS A 64 0.53 -15.00 0.03
CA HIS A 64 -0.18 -13.87 -0.55
C HIS A 64 -1.69 -13.99 -0.37
N ARG A 65 -2.23 -15.19 -0.59
CA ARG A 65 -3.67 -15.46 -0.53
C ARG A 65 -3.95 -16.80 0.11
N LEU A 66 -4.85 -16.79 1.09
CA LEU A 66 -5.56 -17.98 1.56
C LEU A 66 -6.97 -17.96 0.96
N ALA A 67 -7.38 -19.03 0.30
CA ALA A 67 -8.72 -19.18 -0.25
C ALA A 67 -9.29 -20.54 0.13
N ILE A 68 -10.58 -20.59 0.46
CA ILE A 68 -11.25 -21.81 0.88
C ILE A 68 -12.32 -22.14 -0.16
N SER A 69 -12.32 -23.39 -0.62
CA SER A 69 -13.33 -23.87 -1.55
C SER A 69 -14.72 -23.82 -0.91
N PRO A 70 -15.71 -23.15 -1.54
CA PRO A 70 -17.06 -23.07 -0.99
C PRO A 70 -17.82 -24.40 -1.05
N THR A 71 -17.35 -25.37 -1.84
CA THR A 71 -18.03 -26.65 -2.07
C THR A 71 -17.38 -27.83 -1.34
N THR A 72 -16.07 -27.79 -1.11
CA THR A 72 -15.31 -28.90 -0.50
C THR A 72 -14.67 -28.54 0.84
N GLY A 73 -14.50 -27.24 1.14
CA GLY A 73 -13.74 -26.79 2.30
C GLY A 73 -12.22 -26.93 2.16
N THR A 74 -11.71 -27.38 1.00
CA THR A 74 -10.28 -27.45 0.68
C THR A 74 -9.64 -26.07 0.80
N VAL A 75 -8.47 -26.01 1.44
CA VAL A 75 -7.71 -24.77 1.66
C VAL A 75 -6.64 -24.64 0.59
N PHE A 76 -6.64 -23.52 -0.12
CA PHE A 76 -5.62 -23.16 -1.10
C PHE A 76 -4.79 -21.99 -0.60
N VAL A 77 -3.50 -22.04 -0.93
CA VAL A 77 -2.52 -21.03 -0.58
C VAL A 77 -1.84 -20.59 -1.87
N ALA A 78 -2.06 -19.34 -2.28
CA ALA A 78 -1.21 -18.72 -3.30
C ALA A 78 0.00 -18.10 -2.61
N ASN A 79 1.17 -18.49 -3.08
CA ASN A 79 2.43 -18.19 -2.44
C ASN A 79 3.34 -17.45 -3.40
N ASN A 80 3.79 -16.27 -3.01
CA ASN A 80 4.75 -15.51 -3.80
C ASN A 80 6.11 -16.20 -3.76
N ALA A 81 6.94 -15.92 -4.76
CA ALA A 81 8.14 -16.69 -5.12
C ALA A 81 7.87 -18.15 -5.53
N SER A 82 6.73 -18.76 -5.22
CA SER A 82 6.44 -20.18 -5.48
C SER A 82 5.21 -20.36 -6.38
N GLY A 83 4.21 -21.12 -5.95
CA GLY A 83 3.01 -21.42 -6.72
C GLY A 83 1.80 -21.65 -5.81
N ILE A 84 0.88 -22.48 -6.27
CA ILE A 84 -0.36 -22.78 -5.54
C ILE A 84 -0.19 -24.08 -4.77
N TYR A 85 -0.45 -24.02 -3.47
CA TYR A 85 -0.51 -25.15 -2.57
C TYR A 85 -1.95 -25.45 -2.17
N ARG A 86 -2.23 -26.70 -1.84
CA ARG A 86 -3.59 -27.18 -1.54
C ARG A 86 -3.59 -28.13 -0.36
N SER A 87 -4.54 -28.00 0.54
CA SER A 87 -4.80 -28.92 1.65
C SER A 87 -6.25 -29.38 1.66
N THR A 88 -6.44 -30.70 1.66
CA THR A 88 -7.76 -31.36 1.83
C THR A 88 -7.96 -31.94 3.23
N ASP A 89 -6.95 -31.86 4.08
CA ASP A 89 -6.89 -32.46 5.42
C ASP A 89 -6.90 -31.41 6.53
N GLY A 90 -7.46 -30.22 6.23
CA GLY A 90 -7.63 -29.15 7.19
C GLY A 90 -6.33 -28.43 7.60
N GLY A 91 -5.25 -28.62 6.84
CA GLY A 91 -3.95 -28.00 7.01
C GLY A 91 -2.85 -28.93 7.53
N ASN A 92 -3.08 -30.25 7.59
CA ASN A 92 -2.06 -31.20 8.03
C ASN A 92 -0.98 -31.40 6.95
N SER A 93 -1.32 -31.24 5.68
CA SER A 93 -0.38 -31.22 4.57
C SER A 93 -0.79 -30.22 3.48
N PHE A 94 0.20 -29.67 2.78
CA PHE A 94 0.03 -28.74 1.68
C PHE A 94 0.95 -29.13 0.52
N PRO A 95 0.57 -30.10 -0.32
CA PRO A 95 1.26 -30.32 -1.60
C PRO A 95 1.15 -29.11 -2.52
N LEU A 96 2.22 -28.85 -3.28
CA LEU A 96 2.20 -27.93 -4.42
C LEU A 96 1.39 -28.56 -5.56
N VAL A 97 0.43 -27.83 -6.11
CA VAL A 97 -0.48 -28.33 -7.16
C VAL A 97 -0.42 -27.55 -8.47
N LEU A 98 0.19 -26.35 -8.49
CA LEU A 98 0.38 -25.55 -9.70
C LEU A 98 1.61 -24.63 -9.54
N GLY A 99 2.42 -24.50 -10.59
CA GLY A 99 3.66 -23.71 -10.57
C GLY A 99 4.85 -24.50 -10.02
N GLY A 100 5.77 -23.82 -9.35
CA GLY A 100 6.97 -24.42 -8.77
C GLY A 100 7.64 -23.54 -7.72
N VAL A 101 8.41 -24.18 -6.84
CA VAL A 101 9.18 -23.47 -5.80
C VAL A 101 10.21 -22.56 -6.46
N ALA A 102 10.28 -21.30 -6.04
CA ALA A 102 11.16 -20.28 -6.62
C ALA A 102 10.91 -20.00 -8.12
N GLN A 103 9.74 -20.35 -8.68
CA GLN A 103 9.46 -20.20 -10.12
C GLN A 103 8.57 -19.03 -10.50
N HIS A 104 7.75 -18.48 -9.60
CA HIS A 104 6.87 -17.35 -9.92
C HIS A 104 6.92 -16.29 -8.83
N ALA A 105 7.22 -15.05 -9.22
CA ALA A 105 7.36 -13.95 -8.27
C ALA A 105 6.04 -13.67 -7.49
N TRP A 106 4.90 -13.77 -8.17
CA TRP A 106 3.56 -13.64 -7.59
C TRP A 106 2.62 -14.74 -8.07
N SER A 107 1.68 -15.10 -7.20
CA SER A 107 0.55 -15.94 -7.54
C SER A 107 -0.71 -15.47 -6.82
N ASP A 108 -1.88 -15.82 -7.36
CA ASP A 108 -3.19 -15.54 -6.74
C ASP A 108 -4.15 -16.70 -7.03
N VAL A 109 -5.18 -16.86 -6.21
CA VAL A 109 -6.20 -17.91 -6.35
C VAL A 109 -7.58 -17.44 -5.90
N ALA A 110 -8.61 -17.80 -6.67
CA ALA A 110 -10.00 -17.46 -6.41
C ALA A 110 -10.94 -18.63 -6.77
N PHE A 111 -12.14 -18.60 -6.19
CA PHE A 111 -13.17 -19.61 -6.40
C PHE A 111 -14.43 -19.01 -7.01
N GLY A 112 -15.03 -19.76 -7.93
CA GLY A 112 -16.43 -19.60 -8.29
C GLY A 112 -17.35 -20.23 -7.25
N SER A 113 -18.61 -19.78 -7.20
CA SER A 113 -19.66 -20.35 -6.35
C SER A 113 -19.96 -21.83 -6.64
N ASN A 114 -19.59 -22.32 -7.83
CA ASN A 114 -19.70 -23.73 -8.24
C ASN A 114 -18.46 -24.58 -7.88
N GLY A 115 -17.47 -24.04 -7.19
CA GLY A 115 -16.24 -24.75 -6.82
C GLY A 115 -15.14 -24.75 -7.90
N VAL A 116 -15.35 -24.09 -9.04
CA VAL A 116 -14.26 -23.85 -10.01
C VAL A 116 -13.16 -23.04 -9.33
N VAL A 117 -11.92 -23.50 -9.49
CA VAL A 117 -10.72 -22.81 -9.00
C VAL A 117 -10.07 -22.09 -10.16
N VAL A 118 -9.69 -20.85 -9.96
CA VAL A 118 -8.90 -20.07 -10.91
C VAL A 118 -7.66 -19.56 -10.19
N ALA A 119 -6.51 -19.66 -10.84
CA ALA A 119 -5.24 -19.19 -10.31
C ALA A 119 -4.47 -18.38 -11.35
N THR A 120 -3.61 -17.48 -10.89
CA THR A 120 -2.63 -16.81 -11.74
C THR A 120 -1.22 -17.09 -11.29
N LEU A 121 -0.31 -17.18 -12.24
CA LEU A 121 1.13 -17.30 -12.03
C LEU A 121 1.85 -16.18 -12.79
N SER A 122 2.73 -15.44 -12.13
CA SER A 122 3.46 -14.33 -12.76
C SER A 122 4.73 -14.77 -13.48
N HIS A 123 5.49 -13.78 -13.96
CA HIS A 123 6.85 -13.99 -14.43
C HIS A 123 7.76 -14.62 -13.36
N GLN A 124 8.92 -15.08 -13.84
CA GLN A 124 9.87 -15.85 -13.06
C GLN A 124 10.51 -15.07 -11.91
N THR A 125 10.66 -15.71 -10.75
CA THR A 125 11.52 -15.19 -9.68
C THR A 125 12.97 -15.10 -10.15
N GLN A 126 13.71 -14.09 -9.69
CA GLN A 126 15.12 -13.91 -10.03
C GLN A 126 15.93 -15.16 -9.63
N GLY A 127 16.68 -15.72 -10.59
CA GLY A 127 17.55 -16.88 -10.35
C GLY A 127 16.90 -18.25 -10.59
N ALA A 128 15.62 -18.34 -10.93
CA ALA A 128 15.05 -19.63 -11.35
C ALA A 128 15.66 -20.09 -12.70
N ALA A 129 15.85 -21.40 -12.85
CA ALA A 129 16.40 -21.94 -14.10
C ALA A 129 15.31 -22.11 -15.18
N GLN A 130 14.11 -22.53 -14.79
CA GLN A 130 12.94 -22.74 -15.65
C GLN A 130 11.63 -22.66 -14.85
N GLN A 131 10.51 -22.39 -15.53
CA GLN A 131 9.16 -22.44 -14.98
C GLN A 131 8.44 -23.68 -15.50
N THR A 132 7.88 -24.49 -14.59
CA THR A 132 7.09 -25.69 -14.92
C THR A 132 5.80 -25.33 -15.64
N ASN A 133 5.22 -24.18 -15.30
CA ASN A 133 4.06 -23.61 -15.95
C ASN A 133 4.43 -22.21 -16.48
N LEU A 134 3.91 -21.81 -17.64
CA LEU A 134 4.14 -20.46 -18.15
C LEU A 134 3.37 -19.43 -17.31
N PRO A 135 3.82 -18.16 -17.25
CA PRO A 135 3.03 -17.08 -16.67
C PRO A 135 1.64 -17.00 -17.31
N GLY A 136 0.58 -16.80 -16.53
CA GLY A 136 -0.78 -16.72 -17.05
C GLY A 136 -1.88 -17.09 -16.07
N VAL A 137 -3.04 -17.44 -16.61
CA VAL A 137 -4.28 -17.77 -15.92
C VAL A 137 -4.61 -19.25 -16.11
N TYR A 138 -4.88 -19.94 -15.02
CA TYR A 138 -5.14 -21.37 -14.97
C TYR A 138 -6.47 -21.67 -14.29
N LYS A 139 -7.13 -22.72 -14.73
CA LYS A 139 -8.42 -23.17 -14.20
C LYS A 139 -8.36 -24.63 -13.76
N SER A 140 -9.01 -24.96 -12.66
CA SER A 140 -9.31 -26.32 -12.26
C SER A 140 -10.82 -26.51 -12.03
N HIS A 141 -11.31 -27.68 -12.43
CA HIS A 141 -12.70 -28.12 -12.23
C HIS A 141 -12.83 -29.25 -11.20
N ASP A 142 -11.72 -29.82 -10.77
CA ASP A 142 -11.63 -30.99 -9.91
C ASP A 142 -10.93 -30.65 -8.59
N ASP A 143 -11.27 -29.47 -8.04
CA ASP A 143 -10.76 -28.98 -6.76
C ASP A 143 -9.22 -28.92 -6.72
N GLY A 144 -8.58 -28.50 -7.82
CA GLY A 144 -7.13 -28.27 -7.92
C GLY A 144 -6.29 -29.51 -8.15
N VAL A 145 -6.89 -30.63 -8.58
CA VAL A 145 -6.15 -31.86 -8.93
C VAL A 145 -5.51 -31.74 -10.32
N THR A 146 -6.25 -31.23 -11.30
CA THR A 146 -5.74 -30.92 -12.63
C THR A 146 -5.98 -29.46 -13.00
N TRP A 147 -5.10 -28.92 -13.85
CA TRP A 147 -5.11 -27.51 -14.24
C TRP A 147 -5.06 -27.36 -15.76
N MET A 148 -5.92 -26.49 -16.28
CA MET A 148 -5.98 -26.09 -17.67
C MET A 148 -5.52 -24.65 -17.82
N ASN A 149 -4.62 -24.38 -18.77
CA ASN A 149 -4.23 -23.03 -19.12
C ASN A 149 -5.37 -22.36 -19.92
N ILE A 150 -5.91 -21.27 -19.39
CA ILE A 150 -6.97 -20.45 -20.00
C ILE A 150 -6.50 -19.02 -20.27
N THR A 151 -5.18 -18.83 -20.40
CA THR A 151 -4.57 -17.52 -20.62
C THR A 151 -5.00 -16.94 -21.97
N PRO A 152 -5.61 -15.75 -22.00
CA PRO A 152 -5.94 -15.06 -23.25
C PRO A 152 -4.70 -14.82 -24.11
N ALA A 153 -4.82 -14.87 -25.43
CA ALA A 153 -3.72 -14.55 -26.35
C ALA A 153 -3.24 -13.09 -26.22
N THR A 154 -4.09 -12.18 -25.74
CA THR A 154 -3.79 -10.77 -25.46
C THR A 154 -3.18 -10.54 -24.08
N PHE A 155 -3.10 -11.58 -23.24
CA PHE A 155 -2.58 -11.46 -21.88
C PHE A 155 -1.07 -11.17 -21.93
N PRO A 156 -0.54 -10.30 -21.05
CA PRO A 156 0.88 -9.95 -21.07
C PRO A 156 1.77 -11.16 -20.77
N ASN A 157 2.68 -11.50 -21.69
CA ASN A 157 3.64 -12.60 -21.54
C ASN A 157 4.57 -12.43 -20.32
N THR A 158 4.88 -11.17 -19.97
CA THR A 158 5.62 -10.82 -18.77
C THR A 158 4.77 -9.86 -17.95
N HIS A 159 4.47 -10.24 -16.72
CA HIS A 159 3.67 -9.43 -15.81
C HIS A 159 4.05 -9.68 -14.35
N HIS A 160 3.67 -8.74 -13.48
CA HIS A 160 3.87 -8.82 -12.05
C HIS A 160 2.60 -9.39 -11.38
N ARG A 161 1.99 -8.65 -10.46
CA ARG A 161 0.86 -9.09 -9.65
C ARG A 161 -0.43 -9.04 -10.47
N SER A 162 -1.21 -10.11 -10.38
CA SER A 162 -2.58 -10.19 -10.89
C SER A 162 -3.54 -10.41 -9.74
N LEU A 163 -4.75 -9.85 -9.84
CA LEU A 163 -5.87 -10.13 -8.96
C LEU A 163 -6.97 -10.84 -9.73
N LEU A 164 -7.57 -11.84 -9.09
CA LEU A 164 -8.70 -12.59 -9.62
C LEU A 164 -10.02 -12.22 -8.93
N ALA A 165 -11.07 -12.04 -9.73
CA ALA A 165 -12.43 -12.03 -9.21
C ALA A 165 -13.36 -12.87 -10.11
N VAL A 166 -13.87 -13.96 -9.55
CA VAL A 166 -14.90 -14.79 -10.19
C VAL A 166 -16.28 -14.23 -9.81
N ALA A 167 -17.15 -14.02 -10.79
CA ALA A 167 -18.46 -13.42 -10.56
C ALA A 167 -19.37 -14.39 -9.76
N PRO A 168 -19.89 -14.00 -8.57
CA PRO A 168 -20.69 -14.93 -7.76
C PRO A 168 -22.03 -15.32 -8.42
N SER A 169 -22.63 -14.41 -9.18
CA SER A 169 -23.88 -14.63 -9.94
C SER A 169 -23.70 -15.47 -11.21
N ASN A 170 -22.48 -15.56 -11.72
CA ASN A 170 -22.14 -16.42 -12.85
C ASN A 170 -20.68 -16.91 -12.72
N PRO A 171 -20.45 -18.08 -12.10
CA PRO A 171 -19.10 -18.54 -11.78
C PRO A 171 -18.26 -18.92 -13.00
N ASN A 172 -18.81 -18.85 -14.22
CA ASN A 172 -18.03 -18.99 -15.44
C ASN A 172 -17.29 -17.70 -15.80
N ILE A 173 -17.73 -16.54 -15.32
CA ILE A 173 -17.11 -15.24 -15.62
C ILE A 173 -16.02 -14.92 -14.59
N VAL A 174 -14.83 -14.64 -15.11
CA VAL A 174 -13.65 -14.25 -14.34
C VAL A 174 -13.15 -12.92 -14.85
N TYR A 175 -12.86 -12.00 -13.94
CA TYR A 175 -12.13 -10.79 -14.22
C TYR A 175 -10.71 -10.89 -13.67
N VAL A 176 -9.76 -10.36 -14.43
CA VAL A 176 -8.33 -10.33 -14.06
C VAL A 176 -7.82 -8.90 -14.19
N LEU A 177 -7.31 -8.34 -13.09
CA LEU A 177 -6.63 -7.04 -13.06
C LEU A 177 -5.14 -7.29 -12.82
N THR A 178 -4.29 -6.87 -13.76
CA THR A 178 -2.86 -7.19 -13.75
C THR A 178 -2.03 -5.92 -13.83
N PHE A 179 -1.07 -5.78 -12.93
CA PHE A 179 0.03 -4.83 -13.08
C PHE A 179 1.18 -5.55 -13.79
N THR A 180 1.67 -5.00 -14.91
CA THR A 180 2.73 -5.68 -15.69
C THR A 180 4.14 -5.47 -15.12
N GLY A 181 4.32 -4.52 -14.20
CA GLY A 181 5.64 -4.07 -13.76
C GLY A 181 6.24 -2.97 -14.62
N GLN A 182 5.57 -2.60 -15.72
CA GLN A 182 6.05 -1.58 -16.65
C GLN A 182 5.37 -0.24 -16.41
N THR A 183 6.03 0.80 -16.90
CA THR A 183 5.48 2.15 -17.00
C THR A 183 5.21 2.46 -18.48
N LEU A 184 4.02 2.96 -18.78
CA LEU A 184 3.64 3.40 -20.12
C LEU A 184 4.43 4.66 -20.53
N SER A 185 4.42 4.98 -21.82
CA SER A 185 5.11 6.16 -22.35
C SER A 185 4.62 7.49 -21.77
N ASP A 186 3.41 7.52 -21.21
CA ASP A 186 2.84 8.68 -20.52
C ASP A 186 3.06 8.69 -19.01
N GLY A 187 3.97 7.83 -18.52
CA GLY A 187 4.42 7.80 -17.13
C GLY A 187 3.52 6.99 -16.18
N ARG A 188 2.41 6.43 -16.68
CA ARG A 188 1.47 5.65 -15.86
C ARG A 188 1.89 4.20 -15.69
N GLU A 189 1.38 3.56 -14.66
CA GLU A 189 1.53 2.12 -14.50
C GLU A 189 0.77 1.36 -15.59
N ASP A 190 1.42 0.34 -16.18
CA ASP A 190 0.78 -0.49 -17.19
C ASP A 190 -0.16 -1.52 -16.53
N MET A 191 -1.40 -1.07 -16.35
CA MET A 191 -2.52 -1.87 -15.83
C MET A 191 -3.30 -2.53 -16.97
N ARG A 192 -3.45 -3.85 -16.90
CA ARG A 192 -4.20 -4.69 -17.85
C ARG A 192 -5.46 -5.26 -17.21
N PHE A 193 -6.52 -5.37 -17.99
CA PHE A 193 -7.81 -5.84 -17.52
C PHE A 193 -8.47 -6.78 -18.52
N HIS A 194 -8.78 -8.00 -18.09
CA HIS A 194 -9.35 -9.04 -18.95
C HIS A 194 -10.65 -9.58 -18.35
N LYS A 195 -11.64 -9.86 -19.21
CA LYS A 195 -12.81 -10.70 -18.90
C LYS A 195 -12.60 -12.06 -19.57
N ILE A 196 -12.78 -13.14 -18.83
CA ILE A 196 -12.63 -14.51 -19.33
C ILE A 196 -13.90 -15.30 -18.99
N ASN A 197 -14.50 -15.94 -19.98
CA ASN A 197 -15.46 -17.01 -19.77
C ASN A 197 -14.68 -18.32 -19.61
N SER A 198 -14.48 -18.72 -18.37
CA SER A 198 -13.69 -19.89 -18.02
C SER A 198 -14.28 -21.19 -18.58
N ALA A 199 -15.58 -21.27 -18.88
CA ALA A 199 -16.22 -22.49 -19.41
C ALA A 199 -15.95 -22.68 -20.90
N THR A 200 -15.87 -21.59 -21.67
CA THR A 200 -15.67 -21.65 -23.13
C THR A 200 -14.27 -21.28 -23.57
N GLY A 201 -13.46 -20.68 -22.69
CA GLY A 201 -12.16 -20.09 -23.02
C GLY A 201 -12.26 -18.74 -23.75
N ALA A 202 -13.47 -18.24 -24.03
CA ALA A 202 -13.64 -16.94 -24.67
C ALA A 202 -13.15 -15.81 -23.75
N SER A 203 -12.42 -14.86 -24.30
CA SER A 203 -11.80 -13.77 -23.52
C SER A 203 -11.87 -12.43 -24.25
N GLU A 204 -11.91 -11.36 -23.48
CA GLU A 204 -11.88 -9.97 -23.96
C GLU A 204 -10.77 -9.19 -23.23
N ASP A 205 -9.91 -8.52 -24.00
CA ASP A 205 -9.03 -7.47 -23.47
C ASP A 205 -9.84 -6.17 -23.33
N ARG A 206 -10.00 -5.73 -22.09
CA ARG A 206 -10.75 -4.53 -21.70
C ARG A 206 -9.83 -3.46 -21.10
N SER A 207 -8.51 -3.59 -21.30
CA SER A 207 -7.49 -2.69 -20.73
C SER A 207 -7.66 -1.23 -21.19
N SER A 208 -8.10 -1.02 -22.43
CA SER A 208 -8.38 0.31 -22.99
C SER A 208 -9.58 1.01 -22.35
N ASN A 209 -10.46 0.24 -21.69
CA ASN A 209 -11.68 0.73 -21.04
C ASN A 209 -11.50 1.06 -19.55
N LEU A 210 -10.30 0.83 -18.98
CA LEU A 210 -10.02 1.25 -17.62
C LEU A 210 -10.18 2.78 -17.47
N PRO A 211 -10.60 3.29 -16.28
CA PRO A 211 -10.82 4.71 -16.07
C PRO A 211 -9.60 5.57 -16.40
N ARG A 212 -9.84 6.64 -17.17
CA ARG A 212 -8.84 7.66 -17.54
C ARG A 212 -9.48 9.04 -17.54
N TYR A 213 -9.25 9.82 -16.48
CA TYR A 213 -9.64 11.23 -16.44
C TYR A 213 -8.49 12.11 -16.93
N SER A 214 -8.76 12.97 -17.90
CA SER A 214 -7.73 13.86 -18.48
C SER A 214 -7.30 14.97 -17.51
N GLY A 215 -6.06 15.45 -17.70
CA GLY A 215 -5.59 16.71 -17.11
C GLY A 215 -5.04 16.64 -15.68
N ALA A 216 -4.62 15.46 -15.20
CA ALA A 216 -4.08 15.33 -13.86
C ALA A 216 -3.06 14.18 -13.74
N PRO A 217 -2.10 14.23 -12.80
CA PRO A 217 -1.25 13.09 -12.50
C PRO A 217 -2.12 11.87 -12.14
N GLU A 218 -1.60 10.68 -12.39
CA GLU A 218 -2.32 9.40 -12.30
C GLU A 218 -3.09 9.20 -10.98
N LEU A 219 -2.63 9.83 -9.90
CA LEU A 219 -3.27 9.86 -8.58
C LEU A 219 -4.71 10.39 -8.64
N GLY A 220 -5.68 9.47 -8.59
CA GLY A 220 -7.11 9.79 -8.62
C GLY A 220 -7.72 9.90 -10.02
N ALA A 221 -6.92 9.83 -11.08
CA ALA A 221 -7.37 9.93 -12.47
C ALA A 221 -7.42 8.58 -13.19
N ALA A 222 -6.64 7.61 -12.72
CA ALA A 222 -6.62 6.23 -13.21
C ALA A 222 -6.44 5.25 -12.04
N ILE A 223 -6.48 3.96 -12.35
CA ILE A 223 -6.02 2.93 -11.41
C ILE A 223 -4.51 3.05 -11.31
N HIS A 224 -4.03 3.39 -10.12
CA HIS A 224 -2.62 3.43 -9.77
C HIS A 224 -2.42 2.41 -8.65
N ALA A 225 -1.60 1.38 -8.89
CA ALA A 225 -1.34 0.31 -7.95
C ALA A 225 -0.20 0.61 -6.97
N TRP A 226 0.61 1.64 -7.25
CA TRP A 226 1.81 1.99 -6.48
C TRP A 226 2.73 0.76 -6.50
N PHE A 227 3.32 0.46 -7.65
CA PHE A 227 4.23 -0.66 -7.86
C PHE A 227 3.70 -2.05 -7.49
N ASN A 228 2.38 -2.24 -7.33
CA ASN A 228 1.62 -3.40 -6.83
C ASN A 228 1.20 -3.40 -5.34
N PHE A 229 1.52 -2.35 -4.58
CA PHE A 229 1.23 -2.24 -3.15
C PHE A 229 -0.27 -2.28 -2.87
N CYS A 230 -1.04 -1.47 -3.58
CA CYS A 230 -2.49 -1.34 -3.39
C CYS A 230 -3.20 -1.76 -4.66
N MET A 231 -3.91 -2.88 -4.61
CA MET A 231 -4.72 -3.35 -5.73
C MET A 231 -5.97 -4.00 -5.16
N VAL A 232 -7.11 -3.73 -5.78
CA VAL A 232 -8.37 -4.39 -5.43
C VAL A 232 -9.19 -4.69 -6.68
N LEU A 233 -9.86 -5.83 -6.66
CA LEU A 233 -10.81 -6.25 -7.68
C LEU A 233 -11.96 -7.01 -7.01
N ALA A 234 -13.19 -6.65 -7.33
CA ALA A 234 -14.38 -7.33 -6.82
C ALA A 234 -15.52 -7.28 -7.83
N VAL A 235 -16.36 -8.31 -7.84
CA VAL A 235 -17.58 -8.38 -8.64
C VAL A 235 -18.78 -8.44 -7.70
N LYS A 236 -19.85 -7.71 -8.03
CA LYS A 236 -21.06 -7.67 -7.21
C LYS A 236 -21.72 -9.06 -7.17
N PRO A 237 -22.25 -9.50 -6.01
CA PRO A 237 -22.74 -10.87 -5.88
C PRO A 237 -23.92 -11.27 -6.77
N ASP A 238 -24.74 -10.30 -7.18
CA ASP A 238 -25.98 -10.48 -7.93
C ASP A 238 -25.90 -9.93 -9.37
N ASP A 239 -24.75 -9.43 -9.80
CA ASP A 239 -24.55 -8.86 -11.14
C ASP A 239 -23.10 -9.02 -11.59
N GLU A 240 -22.87 -9.92 -12.55
CA GLU A 240 -21.53 -10.19 -13.10
C GLU A 240 -20.90 -8.98 -13.78
N ASN A 241 -21.71 -8.02 -14.21
CA ASN A 241 -21.27 -6.84 -14.94
C ASN A 241 -20.99 -5.65 -14.01
N PHE A 242 -21.39 -5.71 -12.74
CA PHE A 242 -21.03 -4.70 -11.77
C PHE A 242 -19.67 -5.05 -11.16
N VAL A 243 -18.62 -4.39 -11.66
CA VAL A 243 -17.23 -4.67 -11.28
C VAL A 243 -16.61 -3.46 -10.62
N ILE A 244 -15.85 -3.69 -9.56
CA ILE A 244 -15.08 -2.68 -8.85
C ILE A 244 -13.60 -3.02 -8.99
N ALA A 245 -12.81 -2.06 -9.44
CA ALA A 245 -11.37 -2.19 -9.60
C ALA A 245 -10.67 -0.93 -9.08
N GLY A 246 -9.49 -1.08 -8.49
CA GLY A 246 -8.79 0.07 -7.91
C GLY A 246 -7.37 -0.23 -7.44
N GLY A 247 -6.78 0.81 -6.87
CA GLY A 247 -5.49 0.81 -6.19
C GLY A 247 -5.48 1.96 -5.19
N THR A 248 -4.76 3.06 -5.44
CA THR A 248 -4.87 4.27 -4.61
C THR A 248 -6.29 4.86 -4.61
N THR A 249 -7.01 4.64 -5.71
CA THR A 249 -8.37 5.13 -5.97
C THR A 249 -9.28 3.98 -6.41
N LEU A 250 -10.56 4.07 -6.05
CA LEU A 250 -11.55 3.03 -6.25
C LEU A 250 -12.55 3.42 -7.34
N PHE A 251 -12.71 2.54 -8.34
CA PHE A 251 -13.62 2.74 -9.45
C PHE A 251 -14.61 1.60 -9.60
N ARG A 252 -15.83 1.91 -10.04
CA ARG A 252 -16.83 0.93 -10.46
C ARG A 252 -17.11 1.02 -11.96
N SER A 253 -17.57 -0.10 -12.51
CA SER A 253 -18.22 -0.22 -13.80
C SER A 253 -19.52 -1.01 -13.65
N ARG A 254 -20.52 -0.67 -14.47
CA ARG A 254 -21.82 -1.37 -14.54
C ARG A 254 -21.93 -2.32 -15.74
N ASN A 255 -20.89 -2.40 -16.57
CA ASN A 255 -20.83 -3.25 -17.76
C ASN A 255 -19.54 -4.09 -17.82
N GLY A 256 -18.91 -4.30 -16.67
CA GLY A 256 -17.67 -5.03 -16.51
C GLY A 256 -16.50 -4.41 -17.26
N PHE A 257 -16.51 -3.08 -17.43
CA PHE A 257 -15.58 -2.33 -18.27
C PHE A 257 -15.66 -2.74 -19.76
N ALA A 258 -16.84 -3.11 -20.26
CA ALA A 258 -17.06 -3.33 -21.71
C ALA A 258 -16.92 -2.04 -22.52
N SER A 259 -17.05 -0.89 -21.87
CA SER A 259 -16.74 0.42 -22.44
C SER A 259 -16.11 1.33 -21.39
N PRO A 260 -15.39 2.40 -21.80
CA PRO A 260 -14.79 3.33 -20.84
C PRO A 260 -15.87 4.02 -20.00
N PRO A 261 -15.55 4.42 -18.75
CA PRO A 261 -16.43 5.24 -17.91
C PRO A 261 -17.03 6.42 -18.69
N ARG A 262 -18.37 6.53 -18.67
CA ARG A 262 -19.11 7.65 -19.23
C ARG A 262 -19.78 8.45 -18.12
N GLY A 263 -19.97 9.74 -18.34
CA GLY A 263 -20.73 10.62 -17.44
C GLY A 263 -19.89 11.27 -16.34
N ALA A 264 -20.57 11.75 -15.30
CA ALA A 264 -19.95 12.47 -14.21
C ALA A 264 -18.97 11.59 -13.44
N ARG A 265 -17.84 12.16 -12.99
CA ARG A 265 -16.76 11.41 -12.32
C ARG A 265 -17.25 10.62 -11.12
N ASN A 266 -18.24 11.12 -10.36
CA ASN A 266 -18.81 10.43 -9.20
C ASN A 266 -19.65 9.17 -9.55
N GLU A 267 -20.02 8.97 -10.81
CA GLU A 267 -20.72 7.75 -11.26
C GLU A 267 -19.80 6.53 -11.26
N THR A 268 -18.50 6.75 -11.42
CA THR A 268 -17.50 5.70 -11.62
C THR A 268 -16.44 5.74 -10.55
N HIS A 269 -16.00 6.93 -10.12
CA HIS A 269 -15.10 7.10 -8.99
C HIS A 269 -15.89 7.07 -7.67
N ILE A 270 -15.61 6.06 -6.85
CA ILE A 270 -16.40 5.73 -5.67
C ILE A 270 -15.59 5.74 -4.37
N GLY A 271 -14.33 6.13 -4.36
CA GLY A 271 -13.49 6.20 -3.15
C GLY A 271 -12.03 6.46 -3.47
N GLY A 272 -11.24 6.90 -2.49
CA GLY A 272 -9.81 7.21 -2.68
C GLY A 272 -9.57 8.70 -2.93
N TYR A 273 -8.72 9.07 -3.89
CA TYR A 273 -8.39 10.48 -4.14
C TYR A 273 -9.55 11.25 -4.78
N ALA A 274 -10.18 12.17 -4.03
CA ALA A 274 -11.34 13.00 -4.43
C ALA A 274 -11.09 13.91 -5.63
N ASN A 275 -9.88 14.40 -5.84
CA ASN A 275 -9.58 15.30 -6.97
C ASN A 275 -8.12 15.11 -7.37
N PRO A 276 -7.84 14.80 -8.64
CA PRO A 276 -6.48 14.52 -9.07
C PRO A 276 -5.59 15.78 -9.14
N ASN A 277 -6.17 16.99 -8.97
CA ASN A 277 -5.42 18.26 -8.95
C ASN A 277 -5.12 18.81 -7.55
N ASN A 278 -5.92 18.46 -6.53
CA ASN A 278 -5.84 19.08 -5.20
C ASN A 278 -5.50 18.09 -4.07
N GLY A 279 -5.29 16.80 -4.37
CA GLY A 279 -4.92 15.78 -3.38
C GLY A 279 -5.97 15.55 -2.29
N GLY A 280 -7.22 15.97 -2.52
CA GLY A 280 -8.32 15.74 -1.59
C GLY A 280 -8.67 14.25 -1.51
N VAL A 281 -9.28 13.82 -0.41
CA VAL A 281 -9.75 12.45 -0.20
C VAL A 281 -11.27 12.40 -0.34
N TYR A 282 -11.80 11.32 -0.94
CA TYR A 282 -13.23 11.09 -1.13
C TYR A 282 -13.95 11.15 0.22
N ALA A 283 -15.11 11.81 0.25
CA ALA A 283 -15.82 12.06 1.49
C ALA A 283 -16.04 10.76 2.30
N ASN A 284 -15.58 10.76 3.56
CA ASN A 284 -15.65 9.64 4.49
C ASN A 284 -15.03 8.31 4.00
N HIS A 285 -14.06 8.37 3.09
CA HIS A 285 -13.25 7.23 2.66
C HIS A 285 -11.77 7.58 2.75
N TYR A 286 -10.88 6.67 2.35
CA TYR A 286 -9.44 6.92 2.29
C TYR A 286 -8.80 6.35 1.03
N VAL A 287 -7.53 6.69 0.79
CA VAL A 287 -6.71 6.23 -0.33
C VAL A 287 -6.06 4.87 -0.03
N ASP A 288 -5.41 4.28 -1.02
CA ASP A 288 -4.59 3.06 -0.90
C ASP A 288 -5.40 1.82 -0.50
N GLN A 289 -6.21 1.36 -1.45
CA GLN A 289 -7.14 0.24 -1.24
C GLN A 289 -6.41 -1.09 -1.16
N GLN A 290 -6.69 -1.85 -0.10
CA GLN A 290 -6.06 -3.13 0.20
C GLN A 290 -7.04 -4.30 0.12
N ASN A 291 -8.32 -4.09 0.43
CA ASN A 291 -9.31 -5.16 0.35
C ASN A 291 -10.74 -4.64 0.16
N LEU A 292 -11.56 -5.46 -0.48
CA LEU A 292 -12.99 -5.23 -0.71
C LEU A 292 -13.77 -6.50 -0.36
N ALA A 293 -14.85 -6.36 0.39
CA ALA A 293 -15.71 -7.48 0.74
C ALA A 293 -17.18 -7.10 0.63
N PHE A 294 -17.89 -7.71 -0.32
CA PHE A 294 -19.33 -7.61 -0.38
C PHE A 294 -19.98 -8.34 0.79
N HIS A 295 -21.08 -7.79 1.29
CA HIS A 295 -21.86 -8.47 2.32
C HIS A 295 -22.53 -9.72 1.73
N PRO A 296 -22.45 -10.89 2.40
CA PRO A 296 -22.86 -12.18 1.82
C PRO A 296 -24.35 -12.25 1.43
N THR A 297 -25.22 -11.51 2.13
CA THR A 297 -26.67 -11.49 1.88
C THR A 297 -27.21 -10.12 1.48
N ARG A 298 -26.35 -9.12 1.31
CA ARG A 298 -26.76 -7.73 0.99
C ARG A 298 -25.88 -7.20 -0.14
N PRO A 299 -26.20 -7.50 -1.41
CA PRO A 299 -25.28 -7.28 -2.53
C PRO A 299 -24.92 -5.81 -2.79
N ASN A 300 -25.71 -4.86 -2.27
CA ASN A 300 -25.41 -3.43 -2.36
C ASN A 300 -24.49 -2.93 -1.24
N GLN A 301 -24.24 -3.74 -0.21
CA GLN A 301 -23.34 -3.38 0.89
C GLN A 301 -21.93 -3.88 0.61
N LEU A 302 -20.97 -2.96 0.68
CA LEU A 302 -19.55 -3.21 0.43
C LEU A 302 -18.71 -2.67 1.58
N TRP A 303 -17.80 -3.51 2.07
CA TRP A 303 -16.73 -3.12 2.98
C TRP A 303 -15.45 -2.84 2.20
N SER A 304 -14.73 -1.82 2.65
CA SER A 304 -13.45 -1.40 2.09
C SER A 304 -12.43 -1.32 3.22
N ALA A 305 -11.24 -1.87 3.01
CA ALA A 305 -10.09 -1.74 3.89
C ALA A 305 -8.95 -1.08 3.11
N ASN A 306 -8.34 -0.08 3.74
CA ASN A 306 -7.30 0.77 3.17
C ASN A 306 -6.47 1.40 4.30
N ASP A 307 -5.52 2.27 3.97
CA ASP A 307 -4.59 2.83 4.97
C ASP A 307 -5.29 3.72 6.03
N GLY A 308 -6.50 4.18 5.71
CA GLY A 308 -7.37 4.90 6.64
C GLY A 308 -8.14 4.00 7.62
N GLY A 309 -8.08 2.69 7.45
CA GLY A 309 -8.77 1.66 8.24
C GLY A 309 -9.92 1.00 7.47
N VAL A 310 -11.04 0.78 8.15
CA VAL A 310 -12.19 0.02 7.64
C VAL A 310 -13.40 0.93 7.44
N PHE A 311 -14.00 0.84 6.26
CA PHE A 311 -15.14 1.62 5.82
C PHE A 311 -16.23 0.72 5.26
N VAL A 312 -17.47 1.19 5.29
CA VAL A 312 -18.60 0.47 4.69
C VAL A 312 -19.54 1.42 3.97
N THR A 313 -20.03 1.01 2.81
CA THR A 313 -21.21 1.62 2.17
C THR A 313 -22.36 0.64 2.21
N ARG A 314 -23.58 1.13 2.45
CA ARG A 314 -24.82 0.32 2.39
C ARG A 314 -25.40 0.27 0.97
N ASN A 315 -24.94 1.16 0.10
CA ASN A 315 -25.41 1.24 -1.27
C ASN A 315 -24.27 1.65 -2.22
N VAL A 316 -23.51 0.65 -2.67
CA VAL A 316 -22.42 0.84 -3.64
C VAL A 316 -22.90 1.30 -5.02
N THR A 317 -24.20 1.20 -5.32
CA THR A 317 -24.78 1.63 -6.59
C THR A 317 -25.21 3.11 -6.58
N GLY A 318 -25.18 3.77 -5.42
CA GLY A 318 -25.56 5.18 -5.28
C GLY A 318 -24.54 6.14 -5.89
N THR A 319 -24.98 7.35 -6.25
CA THR A 319 -24.14 8.38 -6.87
C THR A 319 -24.38 9.73 -6.17
N PRO A 320 -23.42 10.25 -5.36
CA PRO A 320 -22.16 9.62 -4.96
C PRO A 320 -22.37 8.42 -4.02
N VAL A 321 -21.32 7.60 -3.84
CA VAL A 321 -21.34 6.50 -2.87
C VAL A 321 -21.11 7.07 -1.47
N ALA A 322 -22.05 6.79 -0.55
CA ALA A 322 -21.91 7.21 0.84
C ALA A 322 -21.13 6.18 1.65
N TRP A 323 -20.00 6.59 2.24
CA TRP A 323 -19.16 5.76 3.11
C TRP A 323 -19.35 6.11 4.59
N GLU A 324 -19.35 5.07 5.42
CA GLU A 324 -19.33 5.13 6.88
C GLU A 324 -17.99 4.60 7.38
N ASN A 325 -17.26 5.37 8.20
CA ASN A 325 -16.08 4.89 8.90
C ASN A 325 -16.47 3.88 9.99
N LYS A 326 -15.74 2.75 10.06
CA LYS A 326 -15.97 1.66 11.03
C LYS A 326 -14.75 1.35 11.89
N ASN A 327 -13.81 2.28 12.01
CA ASN A 327 -12.60 2.08 12.80
C ASN A 327 -12.90 1.85 14.28
N ARG A 328 -13.91 2.51 14.87
CA ARG A 328 -14.31 2.32 16.29
C ARG A 328 -13.13 2.35 17.29
N GLY A 329 -12.14 3.21 17.05
CA GLY A 329 -10.92 3.31 17.86
C GLY A 329 -9.72 2.51 17.34
N TYR A 330 -9.87 1.78 16.23
CA TYR A 330 -8.77 1.22 15.47
C TYR A 330 -7.94 2.33 14.82
N ILE A 331 -6.62 2.25 14.98
CA ILE A 331 -5.68 3.30 14.61
C ILE A 331 -4.57 2.63 13.79
N SER A 332 -4.57 2.89 12.49
CA SER A 332 -3.60 2.36 11.53
C SER A 332 -2.39 3.29 11.32
N SER A 333 -2.23 4.34 12.13
CA SER A 333 -1.19 5.34 11.92
C SER A 333 0.20 4.80 12.25
N GLN A 334 1.12 4.90 11.29
CA GLN A 334 2.54 4.59 11.47
C GLN A 334 3.34 5.87 11.71
N PHE A 335 4.16 5.93 12.76
CA PHE A 335 5.02 7.08 13.03
C PHE A 335 6.38 6.93 12.36
N TYR A 336 6.78 7.93 11.57
CA TYR A 336 8.16 8.04 11.07
C TYR A 336 9.11 8.57 12.13
N ALA A 337 8.62 9.47 12.99
CA ALA A 337 9.37 10.05 14.09
C ALA A 337 8.43 10.34 15.25
N VAL A 338 8.95 10.14 16.46
CA VAL A 338 8.30 10.46 17.72
C VAL A 338 9.25 11.28 18.57
N ALA A 339 8.74 12.32 19.21
CA ALA A 339 9.41 13.11 20.23
C ALA A 339 8.55 13.11 21.49
N ILE A 340 9.20 12.94 22.63
CA ILE A 340 8.58 13.05 23.96
C ILE A 340 9.15 14.26 24.67
N SER A 341 8.36 14.88 25.54
CA SER A 341 8.87 15.99 26.35
C SER A 341 10.00 15.51 27.27
N ALA A 342 11.00 16.36 27.46
CA ALA A 342 12.10 16.10 28.39
C ALA A 342 11.73 16.42 29.85
N ARG A 343 10.56 17.03 30.10
CA ARG A 343 10.11 17.37 31.44
C ARG A 343 9.32 16.21 32.03
N ALA A 344 9.63 15.85 33.28
CA ALA A 344 8.97 14.74 33.97
C ALA A 344 7.46 14.98 34.22
N ASP A 345 6.99 16.23 34.15
CA ASP A 345 5.59 16.64 34.33
C ASP A 345 4.83 16.84 33.01
N ASP A 346 5.48 16.66 31.86
CA ASP A 346 4.90 16.90 30.55
C ASP A 346 4.76 15.61 29.76
N GLU A 347 3.57 15.04 29.80
CA GLU A 347 3.26 13.77 29.16
C GLU A 347 2.87 13.92 27.68
N GLN A 348 3.38 14.96 27.01
CA GLN A 348 3.14 15.18 25.58
C GLN A 348 4.05 14.30 24.71
N ILE A 349 3.46 13.75 23.66
CA ILE A 349 4.14 13.00 22.61
C ILE A 349 3.81 13.68 21.29
N ILE A 350 4.79 14.01 20.47
CA ILE A 350 4.56 14.56 19.14
C ILE A 350 5.13 13.58 18.13
N GLY A 351 4.40 13.32 17.05
CA GLY A 351 4.90 12.46 16.00
C GLY A 351 4.44 12.85 14.60
N GLY A 352 5.31 12.58 13.64
CA GLY A 352 4.98 12.64 12.21
C GLY A 352 4.46 11.28 11.79
N ALA A 353 3.15 11.16 11.53
CA ALA A 353 2.56 9.93 11.02
C ALA A 353 2.66 9.88 9.49
N GLN A 354 2.82 8.69 8.93
CA GLN A 354 2.69 8.43 7.49
C GLN A 354 1.29 8.83 7.01
N GLU A 355 1.21 9.46 5.83
CA GLU A 355 0.00 9.96 5.15
C GLU A 355 -0.89 10.97 5.91
N ARG A 356 -0.65 11.17 7.21
CA ARG A 356 -1.33 12.17 8.04
C ARG A 356 -0.31 13.22 8.51
N ARG A 357 -0.47 14.46 8.03
CA ARG A 357 0.39 15.58 8.46
C ARG A 357 0.41 15.71 9.99
N MET A 358 1.63 15.89 10.55
CA MET A 358 2.03 16.10 11.95
C MET A 358 0.91 16.08 13.00
N THR A 359 1.01 15.14 13.94
CA THR A 359 0.01 14.97 15.01
C THR A 359 0.70 15.09 16.37
N ALA A 360 0.20 15.98 17.22
CA ALA A 360 0.65 16.18 18.60
C ALA A 360 -0.35 15.54 19.57
N PHE A 361 0.16 14.88 20.60
CA PHE A 361 -0.58 14.09 21.58
C PHE A 361 -0.26 14.53 23.01
N SER A 362 -1.22 14.34 23.89
CA SER A 362 -1.06 14.41 25.35
C SER A 362 -1.77 13.18 25.93
N THR A 363 -1.11 12.49 26.85
CA THR A 363 -1.62 11.29 27.57
C THR A 363 -2.77 11.59 28.54
N HIS A 364 -3.20 12.84 28.72
CA HIS A 364 -4.35 13.21 29.54
C HIS A 364 -5.71 12.89 28.86
N CYS A 365 -5.87 11.66 28.38
CA CYS A 365 -7.16 11.12 27.98
C CYS A 365 -7.28 9.65 28.44
N ARG A 366 -7.85 9.47 29.64
CA ARG A 366 -8.47 8.21 30.10
C ARG A 366 -9.70 7.80 29.26
N GLN A 367 -9.86 8.33 28.06
CA GLN A 367 -10.96 8.01 27.14
C GLN A 367 -10.37 7.70 25.77
N LYS A 368 -10.82 6.59 25.19
CA LYS A 368 -10.55 6.13 23.82
C LYS A 368 -11.10 7.13 22.80
N LEU A 369 -10.51 8.32 22.70
CA LEU A 369 -10.86 9.32 21.70
C LEU A 369 -10.01 9.16 20.44
N PRO A 370 -10.54 9.49 19.24
CA PRO A 370 -9.75 9.58 18.03
C PRO A 370 -8.59 10.58 18.20
N TRP A 371 -7.50 10.32 17.47
CA TRP A 371 -6.28 11.12 17.41
C TRP A 371 -6.64 12.53 16.92
N ALA A 372 -6.82 13.46 17.85
CA ALA A 372 -7.23 14.81 17.53
C ALA A 372 -6.00 15.67 17.26
N ARG A 373 -6.00 16.38 16.13
CA ARG A 373 -5.06 17.48 15.89
C ARG A 373 -5.29 18.55 16.97
N GLN A 374 -4.35 18.73 17.89
CA GLN A 374 -4.33 19.96 18.68
C GLN A 374 -3.98 21.12 17.75
N ARG A 375 -5.00 21.83 17.24
CA ARG A 375 -4.82 23.19 16.75
C ARG A 375 -4.65 24.11 17.96
N ARG A 376 -3.48 24.11 18.60
CA ARG A 376 -3.06 25.30 19.34
C ARG A 376 -2.60 26.30 18.31
N THR A 377 -3.54 27.10 17.81
CA THR A 377 -3.21 28.38 17.21
C THR A 377 -2.58 29.19 18.33
N TYR A 378 -1.26 29.34 18.33
CA TYR A 378 -0.65 30.41 19.11
C TYR A 378 -1.15 31.70 18.47
N LYS A 379 -2.23 32.27 19.02
CA LYS A 379 -2.46 33.71 18.88
C LYS A 379 -1.24 34.34 19.51
N ILE A 380 -0.31 34.83 18.70
CA ILE A 380 0.59 35.87 19.16
C ILE A 380 -0.33 37.01 19.54
N SER A 381 -0.62 37.14 20.84
CA SER A 381 -1.30 38.31 21.36
C SER A 381 -0.47 39.52 20.94
N SER A 382 -1.14 40.55 20.42
CA SER A 382 -0.59 41.80 19.89
C SER A 382 0.28 42.63 20.85
N VAL A 383 0.72 42.05 21.97
CA VAL A 383 1.61 42.66 22.96
C VAL A 383 3.09 42.39 22.67
N ALA A 384 3.42 41.38 21.85
CA ALA A 384 4.82 41.07 21.49
C ALA A 384 5.40 41.99 20.40
N THR A 385 4.57 42.55 19.53
CA THR A 385 5.02 43.46 18.46
C THR A 385 5.40 44.85 18.97
N ALA A 386 4.93 45.24 20.17
CA ALA A 386 5.24 46.54 20.76
C ALA A 386 6.61 46.59 21.46
N ARG A 387 7.16 45.47 21.94
CA ARG A 387 8.46 45.46 22.65
C ARG A 387 9.68 45.39 21.74
N ILE A 388 9.54 44.89 20.51
CA ILE A 388 10.64 44.85 19.53
C ILE A 388 10.83 46.22 18.86
N ALA A 389 9.76 47.00 18.66
CA ALA A 389 9.84 48.35 18.07
C ALA A 389 10.47 49.40 19.02
N ILE A 390 10.29 49.26 20.34
CA ILE A 390 10.84 50.20 21.33
C ILE A 390 12.36 50.03 21.50
N LEU A 391 12.88 48.79 21.39
CA LEU A 391 14.32 48.51 21.47
C LEU A 391 15.09 48.94 20.21
N ALA A 392 14.46 48.85 19.02
CA ALA A 392 15.08 49.30 17.76
C ALA A 392 15.21 50.83 17.68
N ASN A 393 14.20 51.58 18.15
CA ASN A 393 14.25 53.04 18.19
C ASN A 393 15.20 53.59 19.27
N ALA A 394 15.34 52.90 20.41
CA ALA A 394 16.32 53.29 21.43
C ALA A 394 17.77 53.13 20.93
N LEU A 395 18.05 52.13 20.10
CA LEU A 395 19.39 51.89 19.53
C LEU A 395 19.76 52.93 18.45
N LEU A 396 18.80 53.34 17.62
CA LEU A 396 18.98 54.40 16.60
C LEU A 396 19.11 55.81 17.21
N THR A 397 18.48 56.05 18.36
CA THR A 397 18.59 57.33 19.08
C THR A 397 19.92 57.43 19.85
N LEU A 398 20.46 56.32 20.36
CA LEU A 398 21.79 56.30 21.00
C LEU A 398 22.93 56.49 19.97
N LEU A 399 22.81 55.91 18.78
CA LEU A 399 23.78 56.04 17.69
C LEU A 399 23.83 57.45 17.07
N SER A 400 22.73 58.21 17.13
CA SER A 400 22.68 59.60 16.64
C SER A 400 23.17 60.64 17.66
N ILE A 401 23.17 60.30 18.96
CA ILE A 401 23.72 61.14 20.03
C ILE A 401 25.25 61.00 20.12
N LEU A 402 25.80 59.79 19.91
CA LEU A 402 27.25 59.55 19.90
C LEU A 402 27.97 60.16 18.67
N ALA A 403 27.26 60.36 17.56
CA ALA A 403 27.81 61.01 16.35
C ALA A 403 27.88 62.55 16.43
N ARG A 404 27.35 63.19 17.48
CA ARG A 404 27.42 64.65 17.68
C ARG A 404 28.44 65.11 18.74
N CYS A 405 29.11 64.18 19.43
CA CYS A 405 30.06 64.52 20.51
C CYS A 405 31.55 64.34 20.18
N CYS A 406 31.93 63.76 19.04
CA CYS A 406 33.33 63.68 18.60
C CYS A 406 33.48 64.23 17.18
N GLY A 407 33.86 65.50 17.08
CA GLY A 407 34.19 66.15 15.82
C GLY A 407 35.52 65.64 15.26
N THR A 408 35.49 64.59 14.45
CA THR A 408 36.59 64.20 13.55
C THR A 408 36.03 63.47 12.32
N THR A 409 36.31 64.01 11.14
CA THR A 409 36.04 63.45 9.81
C THR A 409 37.11 62.44 9.41
N ILE A 410 36.77 61.17 9.11
CA ILE A 410 37.65 60.21 8.38
C ILE A 410 36.78 59.27 7.50
N PRO A 411 37.23 58.87 6.28
CA PRO A 411 36.38 58.42 5.17
C PRO A 411 36.17 56.90 5.06
N ARG A 412 35.27 56.51 4.14
CA ARG A 412 34.93 55.11 3.74
C ARG A 412 36.16 54.33 3.26
N LEU A 413 36.26 53.05 3.65
CA LEU A 413 36.97 52.02 2.87
C LEU A 413 36.53 50.59 3.25
N ILE A 414 36.90 49.68 2.35
CA ILE A 414 36.34 48.36 2.03
C ILE A 414 37.26 47.22 2.57
N ALA A 415 36.68 46.00 2.70
CA ALA A 415 37.29 44.66 2.68
C ALA A 415 37.84 44.05 4.01
N PRO A 416 38.31 42.77 4.06
CA PRO A 416 37.60 41.49 3.82
C PRO A 416 37.93 40.39 4.89
N ALA A 417 37.32 39.20 4.71
CA ALA A 417 37.58 37.83 5.21
C ALA A 417 38.62 37.48 6.32
N SER A 418 38.24 36.42 7.09
CA SER A 418 39.07 35.41 7.80
C SER A 418 39.69 35.84 9.16
N ALA A 419 39.93 35.05 10.21
CA ALA A 419 39.83 33.61 10.51
C ALA A 419 39.97 33.37 12.05
N VAL A 420 39.87 32.10 12.44
CA VAL A 420 40.57 31.38 13.54
C VAL A 420 39.79 31.07 14.85
N PRO A 421 39.75 29.77 15.24
CA PRO A 421 39.17 29.26 16.50
C PRO A 421 40.20 29.12 17.64
N PHE A 422 39.68 28.91 18.85
CA PHE A 422 40.41 28.71 20.11
C PHE A 422 41.17 27.38 20.19
N SER A 423 42.33 27.42 20.84
CA SER A 423 43.11 26.27 21.30
C SER A 423 42.77 25.91 22.76
N SER A 424 42.84 24.63 23.08
CA SER A 424 43.33 24.16 24.38
C SER A 424 44.06 22.83 24.17
N ALA A 425 45.24 22.71 24.78
CA ALA A 425 46.14 21.57 24.63
C ALA A 425 45.98 20.59 25.78
N CYS A 426 45.97 19.28 25.51
CA CYS A 426 46.50 18.28 26.44
C CYS A 426 47.10 17.06 25.70
N ARG A 427 48.44 16.97 25.78
CA ARG A 427 49.40 15.85 25.70
C ARG A 427 49.21 14.66 24.72
N ARG A 428 50.18 14.61 23.78
CA ARG A 428 51.03 13.49 23.27
C ARG A 428 50.54 12.02 23.44
N SER A 429 50.48 11.28 22.32
CA SER A 429 51.52 10.31 21.95
C SER A 429 51.39 9.87 20.47
N THR A 430 52.51 9.47 19.88
CA THR A 430 52.75 9.21 18.46
C THR A 430 52.43 7.77 18.03
N ALA A 431 51.83 7.56 16.85
CA ALA A 431 52.19 6.48 15.92
C ALA A 431 51.54 6.67 14.53
N ARG A 432 52.24 6.18 13.51
CA ARG A 432 52.14 6.44 12.06
C ARG A 432 51.21 5.48 11.29
N LYS A 433 50.72 5.99 10.13
CA LYS A 433 50.38 5.30 8.85
C LYS A 433 49.16 4.34 8.90
N ALA A 434 48.37 4.07 7.85
CA ALA A 434 48.44 4.28 6.41
C ALA A 434 47.01 4.45 5.84
N GLY A 435 46.89 5.03 4.65
CA GLY A 435 45.61 5.36 4.02
C GLY A 435 44.95 4.22 3.24
N ALA A 436 43.76 4.52 2.71
CA ALA A 436 43.24 3.98 1.46
C ALA A 436 42.07 4.85 0.97
N SER A 437 42.13 5.23 -0.31
CA SER A 437 41.08 5.91 -1.06
C SER A 437 40.01 4.92 -1.54
N PHE A 438 38.75 5.36 -1.60
CA PHE A 438 37.76 4.80 -2.52
C PHE A 438 36.98 5.94 -3.18
N THR A 439 37.23 6.12 -4.48
CA THR A 439 36.38 6.88 -5.41
C THR A 439 35.31 5.95 -5.94
N ASN A 440 34.03 6.33 -5.85
CA ASN A 440 33.00 5.77 -6.70
C ASN A 440 32.10 6.91 -7.19
N THR A 441 32.27 7.24 -8.47
CA THR A 441 31.49 8.20 -9.23
C THR A 441 30.25 7.50 -9.79
N ARG A 442 29.05 8.05 -9.53
CA ARG A 442 27.94 8.03 -10.49
C ARG A 442 26.95 9.15 -10.18
N SER A 443 26.81 10.01 -11.17
CA SER A 443 26.06 11.24 -11.26
C SER A 443 24.54 11.03 -11.33
N ILE A 444 23.80 11.85 -10.60
CA ILE A 444 22.35 12.06 -10.70
C ILE A 444 22.12 13.29 -11.60
N PRO A 445 21.26 13.25 -12.64
CA PRO A 445 20.77 14.48 -13.25
C PRO A 445 19.57 15.02 -12.48
N ARG A 446 19.66 16.29 -12.08
CA ARG A 446 18.53 17.11 -11.63
C ARG A 446 17.59 17.39 -12.80
N MET A 447 16.29 17.31 -12.59
CA MET A 447 15.30 18.03 -13.42
C MET A 447 14.71 19.17 -12.60
N SER A 448 14.77 20.35 -13.20
CA SER A 448 14.23 21.62 -12.75
C SER A 448 12.86 21.89 -13.37
N ALA A 449 11.99 22.49 -12.55
CA ALA A 449 10.78 23.27 -12.85
C ALA A 449 9.65 22.59 -13.65
#